data_AF-A0A530M1L7-F1
#
_entry.id   AF-A0A530M1L7-F1
#
_cell.length_a   1.000
_cell.length_b   1.000
_cell.length_c   1.000
_cell.angle_alpha   90.00
_cell.angle_beta   90.00
_cell.angle_gamma   90.00
#
_symmetry.space_group_name_H-M   'P 1'
#
loop_
_entity.id
_entity.type
_entity.pdbx_description
1 polymer ?
#
loop_
_entity_poly.entity_id
_entity_poly.type
_entity_poly.pdbx_seq_one_letter_code
_entity_poly.pdbx_strand_id
1 'polypeptide(L)'
;MADLIVVFWRDIPAQVTEAIDMCAMRTGAGGTDDYLAEWRKAEPIPVGDDLEAEAEKALRELDAKYDRERLVALVKAGGNENV
;
A
#
# COMPACT_ATOMS: atom_id res chain seq x y z
N MET A 1 11.50 -29.60 -4.82
CA MET A 1 10.33 -29.67 -3.92
C MET A 1 9.69 -28.29 -3.99
N ALA A 2 8.41 -28.17 -4.30
CA ALA A 2 7.76 -26.85 -4.39
C ALA A 2 7.34 -26.43 -2.98
N ASP A 3 7.82 -25.28 -2.52
CA ASP A 3 7.38 -24.71 -1.24
C ASP A 3 6.00 -24.08 -1.43
N LEU A 4 5.01 -24.55 -0.65
CA LEU A 4 3.68 -23.97 -0.63
C LEU A 4 3.73 -22.68 0.20
N ILE A 5 3.59 -21.53 -0.45
CA ILE A 5 3.46 -20.23 0.24
C ILE A 5 1.97 -19.98 0.47
N VAL A 6 1.54 -20.00 1.72
CA VAL A 6 0.21 -19.54 2.12
C VAL A 6 0.26 -18.01 2.25
N VAL A 7 -0.58 -17.32 1.49
CA VAL A 7 -0.69 -15.85 1.52
C VAL A 7 -2.03 -15.47 2.13
N PHE A 8 -2.00 -14.58 3.11
CA PHE A 8 -3.20 -13.97 3.70
C PHE A 8 -3.21 -12.48 3.35
N TRP A 9 -4.37 -11.95 2.95
CA TRP A 9 -4.53 -10.55 2.56
C TRP A 9 -5.65 -9.87 3.35
N ARG A 10 -5.56 -8.55 3.47
CA ARG A 10 -6.57 -7.70 4.12
C ARG A 10 -6.94 -6.54 3.21
N ASP A 11 -8.21 -6.15 3.24
CA ASP A 11 -8.68 -4.99 2.50
C ASP A 11 -8.03 -3.72 3.05
N ILE A 12 -7.59 -2.88 2.12
CA ILE A 12 -7.02 -1.57 2.45
C ILE A 12 -8.18 -0.57 2.58
N PRO A 13 -8.10 0.39 3.52
CA PRO A 13 -9.15 1.38 3.69
C PRO A 13 -9.36 2.25 2.44
N ALA A 14 -10.61 2.62 2.16
CA ALA A 14 -10.99 3.34 0.94
C ALA A 14 -10.21 4.66 0.74
N GLN A 15 -9.85 5.35 1.83
CA GLN A 15 -9.08 6.59 1.76
C GLN A 15 -7.70 6.42 1.11
N VAL A 16 -7.10 5.24 1.22
CA VAL A 16 -5.79 4.96 0.62
C VAL A 16 -5.95 4.78 -0.88
N THR A 17 -6.96 4.03 -1.32
CA THR A 17 -7.28 3.87 -2.75
C THR A 17 -7.56 5.22 -3.41
N GLU A 18 -8.37 6.07 -2.75
CA GLU A 18 -8.66 7.42 -3.25
C GLU A 18 -7.38 8.28 -3.35
N ALA A 19 -6.51 8.22 -2.33
CA ALA A 19 -5.24 8.94 -2.35
C ALA A 19 -4.34 8.50 -3.51
N ILE A 20 -4.34 7.21 -3.80
CA ILE A 20 -3.56 6.66 -4.89
C ILE A 20 -4.10 7.14 -6.26
N ASP A 21 -5.42 7.10 -6.47
CA ASP A 21 -6.06 7.61 -7.69
C ASP A 21 -5.76 9.10 -7.89
N MET A 22 -5.82 9.90 -6.81
CA MET A 22 -5.46 11.32 -6.85
C MET A 22 -3.99 11.54 -7.23
N CYS A 23 -3.07 10.68 -6.80
CA CYS A 23 -1.66 10.74 -7.21
C CYS A 23 -1.52 10.47 -8.70
N ALA A 24 -2.14 9.39 -9.21
CA ALA A 24 -2.09 9.01 -10.61
C ALA A 24 -2.62 10.11 -11.54
N MET A 25 -3.75 10.73 -11.18
CA MET A 25 -4.30 11.87 -11.92
C MET A 25 -3.37 13.08 -11.90
N ARG A 26 -2.68 13.34 -10.79
CA ARG A 26 -1.77 14.49 -10.63
C ARG A 26 -0.47 14.34 -11.42
N THR A 27 0.06 13.13 -11.51
CA THR A 27 1.32 12.85 -12.25
C THR A 27 1.09 12.60 -13.74
N GLY A 28 -0.16 12.58 -14.19
CA GLY A 28 -0.52 12.26 -15.57
C GLY A 28 -0.46 10.75 -15.88
N ALA A 29 -0.25 9.91 -14.87
CA ALA A 29 -0.26 8.45 -14.96
C ALA A 29 -1.70 7.89 -14.94
N GLY A 30 -2.62 8.51 -15.69
CA GLY A 30 -4.02 8.09 -15.75
C GLY A 30 -4.25 6.80 -16.56
N GLY A 31 -3.24 6.32 -17.28
CA GLY A 31 -3.23 5.02 -17.96
C GLY A 31 -2.89 3.89 -16.99
N THR A 32 -3.55 2.73 -17.17
CA THR A 32 -3.42 1.58 -16.27
C THR A 32 -1.98 1.07 -16.13
N ASP A 33 -1.18 1.14 -17.20
CA ASP A 33 0.21 0.68 -17.19
C ASP A 33 1.16 1.69 -16.52
N ASP A 34 0.95 2.99 -16.72
CA ASP A 34 1.81 4.06 -16.18
C ASP A 34 1.70 4.15 -14.66
N TYR A 35 0.50 3.93 -14.12
CA TYR A 35 0.24 3.96 -12.68
C TYR A 35 0.89 2.78 -11.93
N LEU A 36 0.95 1.59 -12.54
CA LEU A 36 1.55 0.40 -11.94
C LEU A 36 3.07 0.30 -12.17
N ALA A 37 3.63 1.11 -13.08
CA ALA A 37 5.04 1.06 -13.45
C ALA A 37 5.99 1.28 -12.25
N GLU A 38 5.58 2.06 -11.26
CA GLU A 38 6.38 2.36 -10.05
C GLU A 38 6.06 1.43 -8.87
N TRP A 39 5.16 0.47 -9.05
CA TRP A 39 4.79 -0.46 -7.99
C TRP A 39 5.88 -1.50 -7.78
N ARG A 40 6.23 -1.71 -6.51
CA ARG A 40 7.23 -2.69 -6.09
C ARG A 40 6.68 -3.53 -4.96
N LYS A 41 6.96 -4.83 -5.00
CA LYS A 41 6.73 -5.72 -3.87
C LYS A 41 7.87 -5.51 -2.86
N ALA A 42 7.53 -5.38 -1.60
CA ALA A 42 8.52 -5.41 -0.53
C ALA A 42 9.05 -6.85 -0.35
N GLU A 43 10.23 -6.97 0.27
CA GLU A 43 10.74 -8.25 0.74
C GLU A 43 9.77 -8.89 1.75
N PRO A 44 9.52 -10.20 1.70
CA PRO A 44 8.73 -10.90 2.70
C PRO A 44 9.32 -10.71 4.10
N ILE A 45 8.46 -10.45 5.08
CA ILE A 45 8.84 -10.40 6.48
C ILE A 45 8.38 -11.67 7.19
N PRO A 46 9.19 -12.25 8.10
CA PRO A 46 8.73 -13.32 8.97
C PRO A 46 7.59 -12.83 9.86
N VAL A 47 6.50 -13.61 9.93
CA VAL A 47 5.33 -13.34 10.78
C VAL A 47 4.99 -14.59 11.61
N GLY A 48 4.16 -14.42 12.64
CA GLY A 48 3.68 -15.54 13.44
C GLY A 48 2.74 -16.49 12.69
N ASP A 49 2.39 -17.60 13.34
CA ASP A 49 1.55 -18.66 12.75
C ASP A 49 0.07 -18.23 12.58
N ASP A 50 -0.39 -17.24 13.36
CA ASP A 50 -1.73 -16.66 13.24
C ASP A 50 -1.75 -15.57 12.15
N LEU A 51 -1.88 -16.00 10.91
CA LEU A 51 -1.87 -15.11 9.74
C LEU A 51 -3.01 -14.07 9.74
N GLU A 52 -4.14 -14.38 10.37
CA GLU A 52 -5.26 -13.44 10.47
C GLU A 52 -4.92 -12.31 11.44
N ALA A 53 -4.36 -12.63 12.61
CA ALA A 53 -3.89 -11.64 13.56
C ALA A 53 -2.74 -10.78 13.00
N GLU A 54 -1.82 -11.38 12.25
CA GLU A 54 -0.70 -10.67 11.61
C GLU A 54 -1.17 -9.71 10.50
N ALA A 55 -2.15 -10.12 9.70
CA ALA A 55 -2.74 -9.25 8.69
C ALA A 55 -3.52 -8.06 9.31
N GLU A 56 -4.26 -8.30 10.38
CA GLU A 56 -4.97 -7.25 11.13
C GLU A 56 -3.98 -6.27 11.79
N LYS A 57 -2.87 -6.79 12.35
CA LYS A 57 -1.80 -5.97 12.90
C LYS A 57 -1.15 -5.11 11.80
N ALA A 58 -0.80 -5.70 10.66
CA ALA A 58 -0.22 -4.98 9.53
C ALA A 58 -1.16 -3.88 9.01
N LEU A 59 -2.47 -4.17 8.92
CA LEU A 59 -3.47 -3.16 8.56
C LEU A 59 -3.47 -1.98 9.55
N ARG A 60 -3.48 -2.24 10.87
CA ARG A 60 -3.47 -1.20 11.90
C ARG A 60 -2.20 -0.36 11.86
N GLU A 61 -1.05 -1.01 11.65
CA GLU A 61 0.24 -0.31 11.52
C GLU A 61 0.26 0.59 10.28
N LEU A 62 -0.26 0.11 9.15
CA LEU A 62 -0.37 0.90 7.92
C LEU A 62 -1.35 2.06 8.08
N ASP A 63 -2.53 1.83 8.66
CA ASP A 63 -3.54 2.88 8.87
C ASP A 63 -3.04 3.98 9.82
N ALA A 64 -2.32 3.60 10.90
CA ALA A 64 -1.68 4.56 11.79
C ALA A 64 -0.52 5.31 11.13
N LYS A 65 0.25 4.64 10.26
CA LYS A 65 1.41 5.24 9.56
C LYS A 65 0.98 6.17 8.43
N TYR A 66 -0.10 5.85 7.73
CA TYR A 66 -0.67 6.58 6.60
C TYR A 66 -1.98 7.25 7.01
N ASP A 67 -1.90 8.09 8.02
CA ASP A 67 -3.02 8.91 8.44
C ASP A 67 -3.45 9.91 7.34
N ARG A 68 -4.57 10.58 7.58
CA ARG A 68 -5.12 11.55 6.63
C ARG A 68 -4.14 12.67 6.27
N GLU A 69 -3.36 13.16 7.22
CA GLU A 69 -2.44 14.27 6.99
C GLU A 69 -1.32 13.84 6.05
N ARG A 70 -0.73 12.67 6.29
CA ARG A 70 0.30 12.09 5.45
C ARG A 70 -0.23 11.74 4.05
N LEU A 71 -1.42 11.16 3.95
CA LEU A 71 -2.02 10.85 2.64
C LEU A 71 -2.19 12.13 1.81
N VAL A 72 -2.68 13.22 2.41
CA VAL A 72 -2.79 14.51 1.72
C VAL A 72 -1.42 15.05 1.29
N ALA A 73 -0.38 14.89 2.12
CA ALA A 73 0.98 15.30 1.76
C ALA A 73 1.52 14.49 0.58
N LEU A 74 1.35 13.17 0.58
CA LEU A 74 1.73 12.28 -0.51
C LEU A 74 1.01 12.64 -1.81
N VAL A 75 -0.30 12.92 -1.74
CA VAL A 75 -1.08 13.38 -2.91
C VAL A 75 -0.49 14.65 -3.50
N LYS A 76 -0.12 15.64 -2.66
CA LYS A 76 0.52 16.88 -3.14
C LYS A 76 1.88 16.62 -3.80
N ALA A 77 2.60 15.60 -3.32
CA ALA A 77 3.90 15.17 -3.83
C ALA A 77 3.82 14.14 -4.97
N GLY A 78 2.62 13.77 -5.43
CA GLY A 78 2.44 12.79 -6.50
C GLY A 78 2.85 11.36 -6.09
N GLY A 79 2.61 10.99 -4.83
CA GLY A 79 2.87 9.63 -4.31
C GLY A 79 4.28 9.40 -3.78
N ASN A 80 5.16 10.40 -3.81
CA ASN A 80 6.53 10.30 -3.34
C ASN A 80 6.70 10.84 -1.92
N GLU A 81 7.42 10.08 -1.08
CA GLU A 81 7.92 10.61 0.19
C GLU A 81 9.09 11.55 -0.11
N ASN A 82 8.89 12.85 0.13
CA ASN A 82 9.99 13.82 0.09
C ASN A 82 10.90 13.55 1.30
N VAL A 83 11.89 12.67 1.10
CA VAL A 83 13.01 12.45 2.02
C VAL A 83 14.12 13.44 1.70
#